data_AF-A0A529HFG3-F1
#
_entry.id   AF-A0A529HFG3-F1
#
_cell.length_a   1.000
_cell.length_b   1.000
_cell.length_c   1.000
_cell.angle_alpha   90.00
_cell.angle_beta   90.00
_cell.angle_gamma   90.00
#
_symmetry.space_group_name_H-M   'P 1'
#
loop_
_entity.id
_entity.type
_entity.pdbx_description
1 polymer ?
#
loop_
_entity_poly.entity_id
_entity_poly.type
_entity_poly.pdbx_seq_one_letter_code
_entity_poly.pdbx_strand_id
1 'polypeptide(L)'
;MKLKNSLIAALAATALSSVSYAEDKKTVAYIAPSLDISYWQWVGYGVKEKAKELGMDYVEYTSENSPAKQMDNARTAVTKGVAAIVI
;
A
#
# COMPACT_ATOMS: atom_id res chain seq x y z
N MET A 1 -33.81 3.88 -41.30
CA MET A 1 -32.78 2.88 -40.90
C MET A 1 -31.63 3.49 -40.09
N LYS A 2 -31.05 4.64 -40.49
CA LYS A 2 -29.89 5.27 -39.79
C LYS A 2 -30.13 5.72 -38.33
N LEU A 3 -31.36 6.11 -37.98
CA LEU A 3 -31.68 6.59 -36.63
C LEU A 3 -31.74 5.45 -35.58
N LYS A 4 -32.28 4.29 -35.95
CA LYS A 4 -32.32 3.09 -35.07
C LYS A 4 -30.91 2.57 -34.76
N ASN A 5 -30.00 2.58 -35.74
CA ASN A 5 -28.60 2.19 -35.55
C ASN A 5 -27.85 3.15 -34.63
N SER A 6 -28.20 4.45 -34.64
CA SER A 6 -27.57 5.45 -33.76
C SER A 6 -28.01 5.33 -32.29
N LEU A 7 -29.27 4.95 -32.05
CA LEU A 7 -29.76 4.66 -30.69
C LEU A 7 -29.14 3.39 -30.10
N ILE A 8 -28.89 2.36 -30.92
CA ILE A 8 -28.25 1.11 -30.47
C ILE A 8 -26.78 1.35 -30.10
N ALA A 9 -26.07 2.21 -30.86
CA ALA A 9 -24.69 2.57 -30.55
C ALA A 9 -24.55 3.38 -29.25
N ALA A 10 -25.51 4.26 -28.95
CA ALA A 10 -25.53 5.03 -27.70
C ALA A 10 -25.82 4.17 -26.46
N LEU A 11 -26.64 3.12 -26.61
CA LEU A 11 -26.96 2.17 -25.53
C LEU A 11 -25.80 1.20 -25.23
N ALA A 12 -24.95 0.91 -26.22
CA ALA A 12 -23.75 0.09 -26.04
C ALA A 12 -22.61 0.82 -25.31
N ALA A 13 -22.54 2.15 -25.44
CA ALA A 13 -21.50 2.97 -24.80
C ALA A 13 -21.66 3.12 -23.28
N THR A 14 -22.90 3.06 -22.77
CA THR A 14 -23.18 3.11 -21.32
C THR A 14 -23.05 1.75 -20.63
N ALA A 15 -23.03 0.65 -21.37
CA ALA A 15 -22.85 -0.69 -20.82
C ALA A 15 -21.38 -1.04 -20.52
N LEU A 16 -20.42 -0.23 -20.99
CA LEU A 16 -18.98 -0.43 -20.82
C LEU A 16 -18.35 0.44 -19.72
N SER A 17 -19.14 1.27 -19.03
CA SER A 17 -18.67 1.99 -17.84
C SER A 17 -18.56 1.01 -16.67
N SER A 18 -17.51 0.18 -16.71
CA SER A 18 -17.07 -0.58 -15.56
C SER A 18 -16.78 0.39 -14.43
N VAL A 19 -17.49 0.24 -13.32
CA VAL A 19 -17.15 0.92 -12.07
C VAL A 19 -15.77 0.41 -11.67
N SER A 20 -14.74 1.21 -11.88
CA SER A 20 -13.43 0.91 -11.30
C SER A 20 -13.52 1.17 -9.81
N TYR A 21 -13.76 0.12 -9.03
CA TYR A 21 -13.49 0.19 -7.60
C TYR A 21 -11.97 0.33 -7.47
N ALA A 22 -11.52 1.46 -6.93
CA ALA A 22 -10.13 1.57 -6.50
C ALA A 22 -9.95 0.50 -5.40
N GLU A 23 -9.16 -0.52 -5.70
CA GLU A 23 -8.81 -1.53 -4.70
C GLU A 23 -8.02 -0.85 -3.59
N ASP A 24 -8.48 -0.96 -2.34
CA ASP A 24 -7.78 -0.41 -1.19
C ASP A 24 -6.39 -1.04 -1.09
N LYS A 25 -5.36 -0.24 -1.38
CA LYS A 25 -3.97 -0.68 -1.30
C LYS A 25 -3.66 -1.14 0.11
N LYS A 26 -3.13 -2.37 0.22
CA LYS A 26 -2.62 -2.88 1.49
C LYS A 26 -1.35 -2.12 1.85
N THR A 27 -1.19 -1.79 3.13
CA THR A 27 0.03 -1.13 3.63
C THR A 27 0.92 -2.14 4.36
N VAL A 28 2.22 -2.11 4.12
CA VAL A 28 3.23 -2.77 4.95
C VAL A 28 3.98 -1.74 5.79
N ALA A 29 4.18 -2.04 7.08
CA ALA A 29 5.03 -1.27 7.97
C ALA A 29 6.40 -1.94 8.14
N TYR A 30 7.48 -1.17 7.97
CA TYR A 30 8.82 -1.56 8.38
C TYR A 30 9.20 -0.85 9.68
N ILE A 31 9.63 -1.60 10.70
CA ILE A 31 10.03 -1.08 12.00
C ILE A 31 11.52 -1.36 12.21
N ALA A 32 12.36 -0.38 11.90
CA ALA A 32 13.79 -0.48 12.11
C ALA A 32 14.18 -0.25 13.58
N PRO A 33 15.22 -0.92 14.09
CA PRO A 33 15.85 -0.54 15.35
C PRO A 33 16.40 0.89 15.31
N SER A 34 17.13 1.25 14.25
CA SER A 34 17.62 2.61 13.97
C SER A 34 17.84 2.78 12.46
N LEU A 35 17.62 4.00 11.96
CA LEU A 35 17.91 4.38 10.58
C LEU A 35 19.28 5.08 10.44
N ASP A 36 20.05 5.21 11.52
CA ASP A 36 21.41 5.78 11.48
C ASP A 36 22.46 4.76 11.03
N ILE A 37 22.08 3.46 10.98
CA ILE A 37 22.95 2.36 10.58
C ILE A 37 22.55 1.92 9.16
N SER A 38 23.51 1.91 8.23
CA SER A 38 23.24 1.63 6.80
C SER A 38 22.60 0.27 6.56
N TYR A 39 22.92 -0.73 7.38
CA TYR A 39 22.31 -2.06 7.30
C TYR A 39 20.77 -1.99 7.33
N TRP A 40 20.19 -1.26 8.30
CA TRP A 40 18.74 -1.16 8.44
C TRP A 40 18.08 -0.32 7.34
N GLN A 41 18.81 0.63 6.77
CA GLN A 41 18.36 1.38 5.59
C GLN A 41 18.25 0.45 4.38
N TRP A 42 19.22 -0.44 4.18
CA TRP A 42 19.20 -1.43 3.09
C TRP A 42 18.09 -2.46 3.24
N VAL A 43 17.82 -2.91 4.48
CA VAL A 43 16.64 -3.76 4.75
C VAL A 43 15.35 -3.02 4.39
N GLY A 44 15.18 -1.79 4.87
CA GLY A 44 14.00 -0.96 4.55
C GLY A 44 13.81 -0.72 3.05
N TYR A 45 14.91 -0.47 2.33
CA TYR A 45 14.90 -0.36 0.87
C TYR A 45 14.37 -1.63 0.19
N GLY A 46 14.85 -2.81 0.60
CA GLY A 46 14.35 -4.07 0.07
C GLY A 46 12.86 -4.30 0.33
N VAL A 47 12.38 -3.96 1.53
CA VAL A 47 10.95 -4.02 1.86
C VAL A 47 10.13 -3.07 0.98
N LYS A 48 10.60 -1.84 0.80
CA LYS A 48 9.95 -0.82 -0.02
C LYS A 48 9.84 -1.23 -1.49
N GLU A 49 10.92 -1.75 -2.08
CA GLU A 49 10.90 -2.22 -3.47
C GLU A 49 9.94 -3.39 -3.62
N LYS A 50 9.93 -4.35 -2.68
CA LYS A 50 8.99 -5.46 -2.73
C LYS A 50 7.53 -5.04 -2.53
N ALA A 51 7.27 -4.10 -1.64
CA ALA A 51 5.93 -3.52 -1.45
C ALA A 51 5.42 -2.88 -2.74
N LYS A 52 6.29 -2.11 -3.43
CA LYS A 52 5.98 -1.48 -4.71
C LYS A 52 5.68 -2.51 -5.80
N GLU A 53 6.47 -3.57 -5.92
CA GLU A 53 6.19 -4.68 -6.85
C GLU A 53 4.81 -5.31 -6.62
N LEU A 54 4.37 -5.39 -5.36
CA LEU A 54 3.10 -5.97 -4.96
C LEU A 54 1.93 -4.96 -4.98
N GLY A 55 2.16 -3.72 -5.40
CA GLY A 55 1.13 -2.66 -5.41
C GLY A 55 0.72 -2.17 -4.02
N MET A 56 1.53 -2.44 -2.99
CA MET A 56 1.30 -2.07 -1.61
C MET A 56 1.84 -0.67 -1.28
N ASP A 57 1.24 -0.03 -0.28
CA ASP A 57 1.81 1.17 0.34
C ASP A 57 2.87 0.80 1.38
N TYR A 58 3.82 1.70 1.64
CA TYR A 58 4.94 1.50 2.56
C TYR A 58 4.97 2.59 3.63
N VAL A 59 5.12 2.19 4.89
CA VAL A 59 5.39 3.11 6.00
C VAL A 59 6.60 2.62 6.80
N GLU A 60 7.43 3.56 7.25
CA GLU A 60 8.66 3.28 7.99
C GLU A 60 8.62 3.91 9.38
N TYR A 61 9.07 3.16 10.37
CA TYR A 61 9.24 3.61 11.74
C TYR A 61 10.67 3.32 12.21
N THR A 62 11.25 4.26 12.95
CA THR A 62 12.52 4.06 13.66
C THR A 62 12.28 3.95 15.16
N SER A 63 12.98 3.02 15.79
CA SER A 63 12.83 2.73 17.23
C SER A 63 13.90 3.42 18.07
N GLU A 64 14.84 4.16 17.47
CA GLU A 64 15.94 4.84 18.17
C GLU A 64 16.70 3.90 19.13
N ASN A 65 16.88 2.64 18.73
CA ASN A 65 17.45 1.56 19.53
C ASN A 65 16.74 1.31 20.88
N SER A 66 15.49 1.74 21.02
CA SER A 66 14.66 1.54 22.22
C SER A 66 13.64 0.41 22.02
N PRO A 67 13.69 -0.67 22.83
CA PRO A 67 12.69 -1.73 22.80
C PRO A 67 11.27 -1.24 23.11
N ALA A 68 11.14 -0.26 24.01
CA ALA A 68 9.84 0.33 24.35
C ALA A 68 9.23 1.06 23.14
N LYS A 69 10.04 1.87 22.45
CA LYS A 69 9.61 2.56 21.23
C LYS A 69 9.29 1.59 20.10
N GLN A 70 10.05 0.49 19.98
CA GLN A 70 9.77 -0.56 18.99
C GLN A 70 8.39 -1.20 19.25
N MET A 71 8.06 -1.49 20.51
CA MET A 71 6.74 -2.00 20.90
C MET A 71 5.62 -0.99 20.60
N ASP A 72 5.85 0.29 20.86
CA ASP A 72 4.87 1.35 20.57
C ASP A 72 4.66 1.56 19.05
N ASN A 73 5.71 1.44 18.26
CA ASN A 73 5.63 1.44 16.79
C ASN A 73 4.82 0.23 16.29
N ALA A 74 5.05 -0.96 16.85
CA ALA A 74 4.27 -2.15 16.49
C ALA A 74 2.79 -1.99 16.83
N ARG A 75 2.46 -1.49 18.03
CA ARG A 75 1.07 -1.16 18.41
C ARG A 75 0.46 -0.13 17.48
N THR A 76 1.22 0.89 17.09
CA THR A 76 0.78 1.93 16.16
C THR A 76 0.45 1.35 14.79
N ALA A 77 1.32 0.48 14.26
CA ALA A 77 1.11 -0.19 12.98
C ALA A 77 -0.15 -1.08 13.01
N VAL A 78 -0.30 -1.90 14.06
CA VAL A 78 -1.50 -2.75 14.25
C VAL A 78 -2.77 -1.90 14.37
N THR A 79 -2.74 -0.82 15.16
CA THR A 79 -3.90 0.08 15.35
C THR A 79 -4.29 0.78 14.04
N LYS A 80 -3.32 1.09 13.18
CA LYS A 80 -3.55 1.64 11.83
C LYS A 80 -4.08 0.61 10.83
N GLY A 81 -4.17 -0.67 11.21
CA GLY A 81 -4.68 -1.73 10.35
C GLY A 81 -3.77 -2.06 9.17
N VAL A 82 -2.43 -1.92 9.33
CA VAL A 82 -1.50 -2.35 8.28
C VAL A 82 -1.68 -3.85 8.01
N ALA A 83 -1.52 -4.25 6.75
CA ALA A 83 -1.70 -5.64 6.34
C ALA A 83 -0.52 -6.53 6.74
N ALA A 84 0.67 -5.94 6.91
CA ALA A 84 1.89 -6.65 7.29
C ALA A 84 2.84 -5.75 8.09
N ILE A 85 3.66 -6.37 8.93
CA ILE A 85 4.75 -5.73 9.68
C ILE A 85 6.04 -6.51 9.41
N VAL A 86 7.12 -5.80 9.09
CA VAL A 86 8.50 -6.30 9.05
C VAL A 86 9.26 -5.61 10.18
N ILE A 87 9.84 -6.39 11.11
CA ILE A 87 10.44 -5.92 12.36
C ILE A 87 11.69 -6.71 12.71
#